data_AF-A0AAP0G179-F1
#
_entry.id   AF-A0AAP0G179-F1
#
_cell.length_a   1.000
_cell.length_b   1.000
_cell.length_c   1.000
_cell.angle_alpha   90.00
_cell.angle_beta   90.00
_cell.angle_gamma   90.00
#
_symmetry.space_group_name_H-M   'P 1'
#
loop_
_entity.id
_entity.type
_entity.pdbx_description
1 polymer ?
#
loop_
_entity_poly.entity_id
_entity_poly.type
_entity_poly.pdbx_seq_one_letter_code
_entity_poly.pdbx_strand_id
1 'polypeptide(L)'
;MLAIIIVKDWVYYPKFAKFCKTHCYVGEHYFPRMLAIESPHLLVNTSLTLVDWSRGGAHLATFGPVDATDAFPKKILNRHACSYDANSTVCHLFGMKFSPSALEPL
;
A
#
# COMPACT_ATOMS: atom_id res chain seq x y z
N MET A 1 -17.42 11.26 -0.94
CA MET A 1 -15.97 11.41 -0.73
C MET A 1 -15.52 10.45 0.36
N LEU A 2 -14.60 9.52 0.09
CA LEU A 2 -14.16 8.48 1.05
C LEU A 2 -13.66 9.05 2.38
N ALA A 3 -12.98 10.20 2.34
CA ALA A 3 -12.48 10.87 3.54
C ALA A 3 -13.57 11.21 4.57
N ILE A 4 -14.78 11.57 4.12
CA ILE A 4 -15.90 11.87 5.04
C ILE A 4 -16.37 10.59 5.74
N ILE A 5 -16.46 9.47 5.01
CA ILE A 5 -16.84 8.16 5.57
C ILE A 5 -15.84 7.75 6.66
N ILE A 6 -14.54 7.91 6.38
CA ILE A 6 -13.47 7.59 7.32
C ILE A 6 -13.55 8.44 8.59
N VAL A 7 -13.60 9.77 8.46
CA VAL A 7 -13.52 10.68 9.62
C VAL A 7 -14.80 10.63 10.49
N LYS A 8 -15.95 10.33 9.89
CA LYS A 8 -17.22 10.22 10.61
C LYS A 8 -17.50 8.83 11.17
N ASP A 9 -16.60 7.85 11.03
CA ASP A 9 -16.91 6.50 11.50
C ASP A 9 -16.98 6.43 13.04
N TRP A 10 -18.17 6.17 13.55
CA TRP A 10 -18.44 5.84 14.94
C TRP A 10 -19.06 4.44 15.09
N VAL A 11 -19.27 3.71 13.99
CA VAL A 11 -19.98 2.44 13.94
C VAL A 11 -19.01 1.26 13.85
N TYR A 12 -18.01 1.34 12.97
CA TYR A 12 -17.11 0.22 12.70
C TYR A 12 -15.90 0.23 13.62
N TYR A 13 -15.29 1.38 13.91
CA TYR A 13 -14.10 1.44 14.77
C TYR A 13 -14.33 0.84 16.16
N PRO A 14 -15.43 1.13 16.90
CA PRO A 14 -15.66 0.51 18.20
C PRO A 14 -15.81 -1.01 18.13
N LYS A 15 -16.47 -1.52 17.08
CA LYS A 15 -16.58 -2.97 16.84
C LYS A 15 -15.22 -3.56 16.50
N PHE A 16 -14.47 -2.92 15.62
CA PHE A 16 -13.11 -3.31 15.27
C PHE A 16 -12.24 -3.38 16.51
N ALA A 17 -12.16 -2.32 17.33
CA ALA A 17 -11.40 -2.30 18.58
C ALA A 17 -11.85 -3.39 19.59
N LYS A 18 -13.15 -3.71 19.61
CA LYS A 18 -13.68 -4.78 20.45
C LYS A 18 -13.21 -6.17 20.00
N PHE A 19 -13.17 -6.45 18.70
CA PHE A 19 -12.90 -7.81 18.17
C PHE A 19 -11.47 -8.02 17.63
N CYS A 20 -10.81 -6.97 17.19
CA CYS A 20 -9.40 -6.95 16.79
C CYS A 20 -8.52 -7.07 18.04
N LYS A 21 -7.99 -8.27 18.28
CA LYS A 21 -7.13 -8.58 19.43
C LYS A 21 -5.72 -8.94 18.96
N THR A 22 -5.11 -9.97 19.52
CA THR A 22 -3.77 -10.44 19.16
C THR A 22 -3.65 -10.69 17.66
N HIS A 23 -2.51 -10.32 17.09
CA HIS A 23 -2.19 -10.44 15.65
C HIS A 23 -3.11 -9.62 14.72
N CYS A 24 -3.75 -8.56 15.22
CA CYS A 24 -4.56 -7.67 14.40
C CYS A 24 -3.93 -6.27 14.34
N TYR A 25 -3.49 -5.87 13.15
CA TYR A 25 -2.87 -4.58 12.91
C TYR A 25 -3.91 -3.58 12.41
N VAL A 26 -4.21 -2.55 13.20
CA VAL A 26 -5.22 -1.53 12.88
C VAL A 26 -4.96 -0.91 11.51
N GLY A 27 -3.70 -0.56 11.23
CA GLY A 27 -3.29 0.06 9.96
C GLY A 27 -3.45 -0.83 8.73
N GLU A 28 -3.43 -2.16 8.89
CA GLU A 28 -3.53 -3.11 7.78
C GLU A 28 -4.96 -3.60 7.54
N HIS A 29 -5.83 -3.60 8.56
CA HIS A 29 -7.11 -4.30 8.49
C HIS A 29 -8.33 -3.39 8.62
N TYR A 30 -8.26 -2.29 9.37
CA TYR A 30 -9.45 -1.53 9.71
C TYR A 30 -10.04 -0.81 8.49
N PHE A 31 -9.29 0.09 7.85
CA PHE A 31 -9.78 0.84 6.70
C PHE A 31 -10.15 -0.05 5.51
N PRO A 32 -9.33 -1.05 5.10
CA PRO A 32 -9.72 -1.92 4.00
C PRO A 32 -11.03 -2.67 4.26
N ARG A 33 -11.23 -3.17 5.48
CA ARG A 33 -12.46 -3.90 5.84
C ARG A 33 -13.67 -2.98 5.92
N MET A 34 -13.55 -1.81 6.56
CA MET A 34 -14.65 -0.86 6.66
C MET A 34 -15.07 -0.34 5.28
N LEU A 35 -14.12 0.04 4.43
CA LEU A 35 -14.41 0.56 3.09
C LEU A 35 -14.94 -0.51 2.14
N ALA A 36 -14.55 -1.77 2.29
CA ALA A 36 -15.13 -2.87 1.51
C ALA A 36 -16.62 -3.09 1.83
N ILE A 37 -17.06 -2.74 3.05
CA ILE A 37 -18.47 -2.78 3.44
C ILE A 37 -19.20 -1.52 2.93
N GLU A 38 -18.64 -0.34 3.17
CA GLU A 38 -19.30 0.95 2.92
C GLU A 38 -19.27 1.40 1.44
N SER A 39 -18.21 1.08 0.70
CA SER A 39 -17.99 1.63 -0.64
C SER A 39 -17.11 0.71 -1.52
N PRO A 40 -17.48 -0.57 -1.74
CA PRO A 40 -16.66 -1.53 -2.49
C PRO A 40 -16.38 -1.07 -3.93
N HIS A 41 -17.31 -0.35 -4.56
CA HIS A 41 -17.15 0.14 -5.94
C HIS A 41 -16.14 1.27 -6.11
N LEU A 42 -15.64 1.83 -5.00
CA LEU A 42 -14.63 2.89 -4.99
C LEU A 42 -13.24 2.36 -4.61
N LEU A 43 -13.08 1.04 -4.48
CA LEU A 43 -11.83 0.39 -4.11
C LEU A 43 -11.23 -0.34 -5.30
N VAL A 44 -9.90 -0.42 -5.27
CA VAL A 44 -9.09 -1.27 -6.15
C VAL A 44 -8.17 -2.13 -5.29
N ASN A 45 -7.89 -3.36 -5.72
CA ASN A 45 -7.07 -4.31 -4.97
C ASN A 45 -5.55 -4.03 -5.12
N THR A 46 -5.17 -2.75 -5.12
CA THR A 46 -3.78 -2.32 -5.33
C THR A 46 -3.45 -1.05 -4.57
N SER A 47 -2.15 -0.77 -4.43
CA SER A 47 -1.64 0.44 -3.82
C SER A 47 -0.71 1.19 -4.77
N LEU A 48 -0.62 2.51 -4.57
CA LEU A 48 0.31 3.37 -5.30
C LEU A 48 1.77 3.21 -4.85
N THR A 49 2.07 2.28 -3.94
CA THR A 49 3.43 2.03 -3.42
C THR A 49 3.94 0.69 -3.93
N LEU A 50 5.08 0.70 -4.62
CA LEU A 50 5.83 -0.50 -4.97
C LEU A 50 6.51 -1.05 -3.70
N VAL A 51 6.24 -2.32 -3.42
CA VAL A 51 6.82 -3.05 -2.31
C VAL A 51 7.40 -4.38 -2.77
N ASP A 52 8.44 -4.86 -2.11
CA ASP A 52 9.07 -6.15 -2.42
C ASP A 52 8.78 -7.20 -1.34
N TRP A 53 7.99 -8.22 -1.72
CA TRP A 53 7.67 -9.39 -0.90
C TRP A 53 8.47 -10.64 -1.31
N SER A 54 9.31 -10.55 -2.35
CA SER A 54 9.99 -11.72 -2.93
C SER A 54 10.94 -12.42 -1.95
N ARG A 55 11.44 -11.70 -0.95
CA ARG A 55 12.36 -12.21 0.07
C ARG A 55 11.67 -12.89 1.26
N GLY A 56 10.34 -12.90 1.30
CA GLY A 56 9.53 -13.53 2.36
C GLY A 56 9.63 -12.85 3.73
N GLY A 57 8.95 -13.44 4.72
CA GLY A 57 8.91 -12.95 6.11
C GLY A 57 7.68 -12.09 6.43
N ALA A 58 7.62 -11.60 7.68
CA ALA A 58 6.50 -10.79 8.19
C ALA A 58 6.55 -9.32 7.75
N HIS A 59 7.63 -8.91 7.08
CA HIS A 59 7.87 -7.52 6.69
C HIS A 59 8.41 -7.44 5.26
N LEU A 60 8.18 -6.30 4.62
CA LEU A 60 8.72 -5.97 3.32
C LEU A 60 10.25 -6.06 3.29
N ALA A 61 10.77 -6.54 2.16
CA ALA A 61 12.20 -6.49 1.87
C ALA A 61 12.69 -5.03 1.87
N THR A 62 13.92 -4.86 2.34
CA THR A 62 14.61 -3.56 2.30
C THR A 62 15.49 -3.51 1.04
N PHE A 63 15.20 -2.57 0.15
CA PHE A 63 16.03 -2.22 -0.98
C PHE A 63 17.37 -1.67 -0.49
N GLY A 64 18.44 -2.31 -0.92
CA GLY A 64 19.82 -1.90 -0.67
C GLY A 64 20.42 -1.06 -1.82
N PRO A 65 21.70 -0.68 -1.70
CA PRO A 65 22.45 0.00 -2.77
C PRO A 65 22.39 -0.75 -4.10
N VAL A 66 22.43 -2.09 -4.04
CA VAL A 66 22.37 -2.97 -5.22
C VAL A 66 21.01 -2.98 -5.92
N ASP A 67 19.94 -2.65 -5.20
CA ASP A 67 18.57 -2.64 -5.72
C ASP A 67 18.18 -1.27 -6.31
N ALA A 68 18.74 -0.19 -5.75
CA ALA A 68 18.42 1.19 -6.05
C ALA A 68 19.37 1.82 -7.10
N THR A 69 19.57 1.10 -8.20
CA THR A 69 20.34 1.58 -9.36
C THR A 69 19.54 2.59 -10.19
N ASP A 70 20.14 3.22 -11.20
CA ASP A 70 19.46 4.13 -12.14
C ASP A 70 18.24 3.52 -12.85
N ALA A 71 18.15 2.20 -12.88
CA ALA A 71 17.00 1.46 -13.41
C ALA A 71 15.82 1.42 -12.43
N PHE A 72 16.02 1.73 -11.15
CA PHE A 72 15.00 1.64 -10.12
C PHE A 72 13.85 2.64 -10.31
N PRO A 73 14.08 3.94 -10.60
CA PRO A 73 13.00 4.86 -10.96
C PRO A 73 12.22 4.37 -12.18
N LYS A 74 12.93 3.81 -13.18
CA LYS A 74 12.28 3.20 -14.36
C LYS A 74 11.43 2.00 -13.97
N LYS A 75 11.81 1.22 -12.96
CA LYS A 75 11.02 0.09 -12.44
C LYS A 75 9.71 0.54 -11.77
N ILE A 76 9.71 1.71 -11.11
CA ILE A 76 8.50 2.31 -10.54
C ILE A 76 7.60 2.90 -11.64
N LEU A 77 8.21 3.60 -12.60
CA LEU A 77 7.49 4.39 -13.61
C LEU A 77 7.06 3.59 -14.87
N ASN A 78 7.79 2.54 -15.25
CA ASN A 78 7.59 1.82 -16.52
C ASN A 78 6.81 0.51 -16.42
N ARG A 79 6.04 0.27 -15.35
CA ARG A 79 5.03 -0.79 -15.39
C ARG A 79 3.85 -0.30 -16.23
N HIS A 80 3.96 -0.40 -17.55
CA HIS A 80 2.88 -0.08 -18.47
C HIS A 80 2.04 -1.34 -18.67
N ALA A 81 0.97 -1.47 -17.87
CA ALA A 81 -0.14 -2.45 -17.97
C ALA A 81 -0.56 -2.93 -16.57
N CYS A 82 -0.86 -1.99 -15.67
CA CYS A 82 -1.60 -2.37 -14.48
C CYS A 82 -3.07 -2.57 -14.87
N SER A 83 -3.49 -3.84 -14.92
CA SER A 83 -4.89 -4.23 -15.14
C SER A 83 -5.72 -3.87 -13.90
N TYR A 84 -5.94 -2.58 -13.67
CA TYR A 84 -6.96 -2.10 -12.75
C TYR A 84 -8.00 -1.38 -13.60
N ASP A 85 -9.25 -1.80 -13.46
CA ASP A 85 -10.37 -1.27 -14.23
C ASP A 85 -10.28 0.26 -14.38
N ALA A 86 -10.17 0.68 -15.65
CA ALA A 86 -10.22 2.05 -16.19
C ALA A 86 -8.99 2.98 -16.04
N ASN A 87 -8.42 3.32 -17.21
CA ASN A 87 -7.78 4.59 -17.60
C ASN A 87 -6.52 5.12 -16.88
N SER A 88 -5.97 4.47 -15.85
CA SER A 88 -4.67 4.91 -15.29
C SER A 88 -3.48 4.26 -16.01
N THR A 89 -2.56 5.09 -16.51
CA THR A 89 -1.24 4.65 -17.00
C THR A 89 -0.21 4.52 -15.88
N VAL A 90 -0.54 4.95 -14.67
CA VAL A 90 0.37 4.99 -13.51
C VAL A 90 0.03 3.86 -12.56
N CYS A 91 1.00 2.96 -12.34
CA CYS A 91 0.90 1.84 -11.38
C CYS A 91 1.29 2.22 -9.96
N HIS A 92 2.41 2.93 -9.84
CA HIS A 92 3.01 3.27 -8.56
C HIS A 92 3.58 4.69 -8.63
N LEU A 93 3.45 5.42 -7.53
CA LEU A 93 4.05 6.73 -7.31
C LEU A 93 5.18 6.68 -6.28
N PHE A 94 5.18 5.67 -5.43
CA PHE A 94 6.10 5.53 -4.30
C PHE A 94 6.77 4.16 -4.32
N GLY A 95 7.90 4.05 -3.60
CA GLY A 95 8.55 2.77 -3.29
C GLY A 95 8.78 2.64 -1.78
N MET A 96 8.82 1.42 -1.28
CA MET A 96 9.17 1.08 0.12
C MET A 96 9.72 -0.35 0.16
N LYS A 97 10.67 -0.73 1.02
CA LYS A 97 11.38 -0.05 2.10
C LYS A 97 12.84 0.17 1.67
N PHE A 98 13.45 1.31 1.96
CA PHE A 98 14.84 1.59 1.57
C PHE A 98 15.77 1.57 2.78
N SER A 99 16.98 1.04 2.59
CA SER A 99 18.08 1.24 3.54
C SER A 99 18.63 2.66 3.40
N PRO A 100 19.25 3.24 4.45
CA PRO A 100 19.87 4.57 4.37
C PRO A 100 20.93 4.68 3.27
N SER A 101 21.61 3.58 2.93
CA SER A 101 22.61 3.52 1.87
C SER A 101 22.04 3.21 0.48
N ALA A 102 20.73 2.96 0.36
CA ALA A 102 20.12 2.68 -0.95
C ALA A 102 20.11 3.90 -1.87
N LEU A 103 20.06 5.09 -1.28
CA LEU A 103 20.02 6.35 -2.00
C LEU A 103 21.22 7.18 -1.54
N GLU A 104 22.43 6.74 -1.91
CA GLU A 104 23.57 7.67 -1.88
C GLU A 104 23.20 8.91 -2.72
N PRO A 105 23.73 10.10 -2.39
CA PRO A 105 23.35 11.34 -3.08
C PRO A 105 23.58 11.17 -4.58
N LEU A 106 22.50 11.25 -5.36
CA LEU A 106 22.55 11.36 -6.82
C LEU A 106 23.34 12.60 -7.24
#